data_AF-A0A9P5ZXT2-F1
#
_entry.id   AF-A0A9P5ZXT2-F1
#
_cell.length_a   1.000
_cell.length_b   1.000
_cell.length_c   1.000
_cell.angle_alpha   90.00
_cell.angle_beta   90.00
_cell.angle_gamma   90.00
#
_symmetry.space_group_name_H-M   'P 1'
#
loop_
_entity.id
_entity.type
_entity.pdbx_description
1 polymer ?
#
loop_
_entity_poly.entity_id
_entity_poly.type
_entity_poly.pdbx_seq_one_letter_code
_entity_poly.pdbx_strand_id
1 'polypeptide(L)'
;YGTKATVAVIGTFSDTDYEPRPVLVSSSCKAEKGPEFADLARLLLKGWEQHAQAKYGDIWCISTDGAATMWLGCHQICSIDELSSPKNPLFRHLGGLLGMNLACGLNSMTYSSDPKHCIKRE
;
A
#
# COMPACT_ATOMS: atom_id res chain seq x y z
N TYR A 1 19.42 -17.70 10.81
CA TYR A 1 18.31 -18.37 10.10
C TYR A 1 17.07 -17.51 10.17
N GLY A 2 16.32 -17.36 9.07
CA GLY A 2 15.02 -16.68 9.07
C GLY A 2 13.93 -17.62 9.60
N THR A 3 13.11 -17.15 10.52
CA THR A 3 12.01 -17.93 11.13
C THR A 3 10.67 -17.68 10.44
N LYS A 4 10.60 -16.66 9.58
CA LYS A 4 9.41 -16.23 8.83
C LYS A 4 9.82 -15.80 7.41
N ALA A 5 8.85 -15.47 6.58
CA ALA A 5 9.08 -14.91 5.26
C ALA A 5 8.24 -13.66 5.05
N THR A 6 8.84 -12.64 4.43
CA THR A 6 8.15 -11.49 3.86
C THR A 6 7.78 -11.87 2.43
N VAL A 7 6.50 -11.85 2.12
CA VAL A 7 5.98 -12.13 0.78
C VAL A 7 5.22 -10.88 0.32
N ALA A 8 5.62 -10.31 -0.82
CA ALA A 8 4.87 -9.24 -1.46
C ALA A 8 4.17 -9.79 -2.70
N VAL A 9 2.91 -9.41 -2.84
CA VAL A 9 1.99 -9.93 -3.85
C VAL A 9 1.23 -8.77 -4.45
N ILE A 10 1.05 -8.78 -5.76
CA ILE A 10 0.27 -7.77 -6.48
C ILE A 10 -0.97 -8.45 -7.03
N GLY A 11 -2.13 -7.88 -6.73
CA GLY A 11 -3.43 -8.30 -7.25
C GLY A 11 -4.14 -7.12 -7.91
N THR A 12 -5.06 -7.43 -8.82
CA THR A 12 -5.85 -6.42 -9.53
C THR A 12 -7.18 -6.16 -8.81
N PHE A 13 -7.71 -4.94 -8.94
CA PHE A 13 -9.09 -4.63 -8.57
C PHE A 13 -10.03 -4.93 -9.76
N SER A 14 -9.98 -6.15 -10.28
CA SER A 14 -10.79 -6.59 -11.42
C SER A 14 -11.30 -8.01 -11.20
N ASP A 15 -12.40 -8.35 -11.87
CA ASP A 15 -12.88 -9.71 -12.01
C ASP A 15 -12.04 -10.54 -12.98
N THR A 16 -11.19 -9.88 -13.76
CA THR A 16 -10.27 -10.47 -14.73
C THR A 16 -8.84 -10.39 -14.19
N ASP A 17 -8.07 -11.49 -14.29
CA ASP A 17 -6.69 -11.54 -13.78
C ASP A 17 -6.61 -11.19 -12.28
N TYR A 18 -7.57 -11.71 -11.51
CA TYR A 18 -7.69 -11.51 -10.06
C TYR A 18 -6.65 -12.35 -9.28
N GLU A 19 -5.98 -13.29 -9.95
CA GLU A 19 -5.00 -14.14 -9.32
C GLU A 19 -3.83 -13.32 -8.78
N PRO A 20 -3.58 -13.35 -7.46
CA PRO A 20 -2.55 -12.54 -6.85
C PRO A 20 -1.17 -13.10 -7.23
N ARG A 21 -0.27 -12.25 -7.73
CA ARG A 21 1.04 -12.62 -8.29
C ARG A 21 2.17 -12.29 -7.31
N PRO A 22 2.88 -13.29 -6.76
CA PRO A 22 4.03 -13.03 -5.91
C PRO A 22 5.14 -12.34 -6.70
N VAL A 23 5.64 -11.23 -6.17
CA VAL A 23 6.74 -10.45 -6.77
C VAL A 23 7.99 -10.44 -5.90
N LEU A 24 7.86 -10.83 -4.63
CA LEU A 24 8.97 -10.94 -3.69
C LEU A 24 8.71 -12.08 -2.72
N VAL A 25 9.73 -12.87 -2.47
CA VAL A 25 9.81 -13.78 -1.33
C VAL A 25 11.19 -13.59 -0.70
N SER A 26 11.21 -13.18 0.57
CA SER A 26 12.45 -12.97 1.32
C SER A 26 12.34 -13.61 2.70
N SER A 27 13.40 -14.29 3.15
CA SER A 27 13.45 -14.78 4.53
C SER A 27 13.53 -13.61 5.50
N SER A 28 12.69 -13.59 6.53
CA SER A 28 12.66 -12.55 7.56
C SER A 28 12.75 -13.17 8.95
N CYS A 29 13.36 -12.43 9.87
CA CYS A 29 13.30 -12.70 11.31
C CYS A 29 12.43 -11.67 12.06
N LYS A 30 11.61 -10.88 11.34
CA LYS A 30 10.86 -9.71 11.85
C LYS A 30 11.76 -8.61 12.43
N ALA A 31 13.01 -8.56 12.02
CA ALA A 31 13.92 -7.47 12.40
C ALA A 31 13.60 -6.17 11.66
N GLU A 32 12.91 -6.26 10.51
CA GLU A 32 12.52 -5.10 9.70
C GLU A 32 11.69 -4.11 10.53
N LYS A 33 12.14 -2.85 10.54
CA LYS A 33 11.49 -1.68 11.13
C LYS A 33 10.68 -0.93 10.07
N GLY A 34 9.88 0.05 10.52
CA GLY A 34 8.99 0.81 9.64
C GLY A 34 9.70 1.45 8.45
N PRO A 35 10.85 2.13 8.63
CA PRO A 35 11.62 2.70 7.53
C PRO A 35 12.15 1.65 6.54
N GLU A 36 12.64 0.51 7.04
CA GLU A 36 13.18 -0.57 6.19
C GLU A 36 12.06 -1.22 5.36
N PHE A 37 10.87 -1.38 5.94
CA PHE A 37 9.68 -1.78 5.19
C PHE A 37 9.29 -0.73 4.14
N ALA A 38 9.40 0.56 4.47
CA ALA A 38 9.10 1.62 3.52
C ALA A 38 10.07 1.60 2.32
N ASP A 39 11.36 1.37 2.55
CA ASP A 39 12.35 1.22 1.49
C ASP A 39 12.03 0.02 0.58
N LEU A 40 11.62 -1.11 1.17
CA LEU A 40 11.19 -2.28 0.42
C LEU A 40 9.96 -1.99 -0.44
N ALA A 41 8.95 -1.33 0.13
CA ALA A 41 7.76 -0.94 -0.60
C ALA A 41 8.08 0.05 -1.74
N ARG A 42 8.97 1.02 -1.51
CA ARG A 42 9.45 1.94 -2.57
C ARG A 42 10.17 1.20 -3.70
N LEU A 43 10.98 0.20 -3.36
CA LEU A 43 11.66 -0.64 -4.36
C LEU A 43 10.64 -1.38 -5.25
N LEU A 44 9.61 -1.97 -4.65
CA LEU A 44 8.54 -2.67 -5.38
C LEU A 44 7.73 -1.72 -6.26
N LEU A 45 7.36 -0.54 -5.75
CA LEU A 45 6.64 0.48 -6.52
C LEU A 45 7.47 0.97 -7.71
N LYS A 46 8.77 1.20 -7.52
CA LYS A 46 9.67 1.56 -8.61
C LYS A 46 9.79 0.45 -9.66
N GLY A 47 9.91 -0.81 -9.23
CA GLY A 47 9.90 -1.95 -10.15
C GLY A 47 8.60 -2.07 -10.93
N TRP A 48 7.46 -1.80 -10.29
CA TRP A 48 6.15 -1.76 -10.93
C TRP A 48 6.07 -0.67 -12.01
N GLU A 49 6.46 0.57 -11.67
CA GLU A 49 6.49 1.70 -12.59
C GLU A 49 7.33 1.40 -13.83
N GLN A 50 8.49 0.79 -13.64
CA GLN A 50 9.43 0.50 -14.74
C GLN A 50 8.98 -0.62 -15.67
N HIS A 51 8.21 -1.60 -15.17
CA HIS A 51 8.02 -2.86 -15.90
C HIS A 51 6.57 -3.27 -16.14
N ALA A 52 5.62 -2.74 -15.37
CA ALA A 52 4.26 -3.28 -15.33
C ALA A 52 3.17 -2.20 -15.41
N GLN A 53 3.43 -0.99 -14.91
CA GLN A 53 2.43 0.07 -14.82
C GLN A 53 1.79 0.41 -16.18
N ALA A 54 2.57 0.46 -17.26
CA ALA A 54 2.05 0.74 -18.60
C ALA A 54 1.03 -0.31 -19.10
N LYS A 55 1.10 -1.55 -18.60
CA LYS A 55 0.21 -2.64 -19.00
C LYS A 55 -0.97 -2.83 -18.03
N TYR A 56 -0.73 -2.67 -16.74
CA TYR A 56 -1.69 -3.04 -15.69
C TYR A 56 -2.25 -1.83 -14.91
N GLY A 57 -1.75 -0.62 -15.15
CA GLY A 57 -2.19 0.60 -14.48
C GLY A 57 -1.45 0.89 -13.17
N ASP A 58 -1.96 1.88 -12.44
CA ASP A 58 -1.37 2.38 -11.20
C ASP A 58 -1.66 1.46 -10.00
N ILE A 59 -0.76 1.46 -9.02
CA ILE A 59 -1.04 0.87 -7.71
C ILE A 59 -1.90 1.83 -6.89
N TRP A 60 -3.10 1.38 -6.50
CA TRP A 60 -4.04 2.21 -5.73
C TRP A 60 -3.95 2.00 -4.22
N CYS A 61 -3.52 0.82 -3.77
CA CYS A 61 -3.53 0.48 -2.36
C CYS A 61 -2.39 -0.47 -1.98
N ILE A 62 -1.74 -0.22 -0.85
CA ILE A 62 -0.87 -1.17 -0.16
C ILE A 62 -1.64 -1.78 1.01
N SER A 63 -1.75 -3.10 1.06
CA SER A 63 -2.40 -3.80 2.18
C SER A 63 -1.40 -4.65 2.96
N THR A 64 -1.55 -4.68 4.29
CA THR A 64 -0.65 -5.41 5.20
C THR A 64 -1.44 -6.21 6.24
N ASP A 65 -0.80 -7.22 6.84
CA ASP A 65 -1.37 -8.11 7.85
C ASP A 65 -1.61 -7.45 9.23
N GLY A 66 -1.35 -6.14 9.35
CA GLY A 66 -1.69 -5.37 10.55
C GLY A 66 -0.58 -5.26 11.59
N ALA A 67 0.68 -5.56 11.25
CA ALA A 67 1.82 -5.27 12.11
C ALA A 67 2.06 -3.75 12.22
N ALA A 68 2.14 -3.21 13.44
CA ALA A 68 2.30 -1.76 13.70
C ALA A 68 3.52 -1.15 12.97
N THR A 69 4.59 -1.93 12.84
CA THR A 69 5.79 -1.55 12.10
C THR A 69 5.51 -1.28 10.62
N MET A 70 4.71 -2.13 9.98
CA MET A 70 4.35 -1.99 8.57
C MET A 70 3.38 -0.81 8.36
N TRP A 71 2.49 -0.56 9.32
CA TRP A 71 1.61 0.62 9.29
C TRP A 71 2.40 1.92 9.28
N LEU A 72 3.43 2.04 10.12
CA LEU A 72 4.28 3.22 10.13
C LEU A 72 4.95 3.43 8.76
N GLY A 73 5.49 2.37 8.16
CA GLY A 73 6.09 2.44 6.83
C GLY A 73 5.06 2.78 5.73
N CYS A 74 3.85 2.23 5.80
CA CYS A 74 2.76 2.57 4.88
C CYS A 74 2.37 4.04 5.00
N HIS A 75 2.21 4.56 6.21
CA HIS A 75 1.88 5.97 6.46
C HIS A 75 2.97 6.90 5.89
N GLN A 76 4.26 6.53 6.00
CA GLN A 76 5.36 7.31 5.41
C GLN A 76 5.35 7.35 3.87
N ILE A 77 4.66 6.42 3.21
CA ILE A 77 4.58 6.35 1.74
C ILE A 77 3.25 6.91 1.22
N CYS A 78 2.17 6.60 1.92
CA CYS A 78 0.80 6.82 1.49
C CYS A 78 0.15 8.05 2.15
N SER A 79 0.93 8.92 2.77
CA SER A 79 0.45 10.17 3.38
C SER A 79 1.47 11.29 3.22
N ILE A 80 2.00 11.43 2.00
CA ILE A 80 3.05 12.42 1.66
C ILE A 80 2.50 13.68 1.02
N ASP A 81 1.29 13.63 0.45
CA ASP A 81 0.62 14.76 -0.19
C ASP A 81 -0.85 14.77 0.22
N GLU A 82 -1.43 15.96 0.32
CA GLU A 82 -2.82 16.13 0.70
C GLU A 82 -3.67 16.40 -0.54
N LEU A 83 -4.77 15.65 -0.69
CA LEU A 83 -5.80 15.97 -1.67
C LEU A 83 -6.39 17.34 -1.33
N SER A 84 -5.86 18.38 -1.96
CA SER A 84 -6.17 19.79 -1.64
C SER A 84 -6.71 20.57 -2.84
N SER A 85 -6.55 20.03 -4.06
CA SER A 85 -6.93 20.73 -5.29
C SER A 85 -8.32 20.33 -5.78
N PRO A 86 -9.23 21.30 -6.03
CA PRO A 86 -10.50 21.06 -6.74
C PRO A 86 -10.34 20.52 -8.17
N LYS A 87 -9.12 20.57 -8.73
CA LYS A 87 -8.81 19.95 -10.02
C LYS A 87 -8.69 18.42 -9.91
N ASN A 88 -8.40 17.89 -8.72
CA ASN A 88 -8.39 16.46 -8.49
C ASN A 88 -9.85 15.95 -8.41
N PRO A 89 -10.27 14.99 -9.27
CA PRO A 89 -11.63 14.45 -9.25
C PRO A 89 -12.05 13.92 -7.87
N LEU A 90 -11.13 13.32 -7.11
CA LEU A 90 -11.41 12.76 -5.79
C LEU A 90 -11.70 13.84 -4.76
N PHE A 91 -11.03 15.00 -4.84
CA PHE A 91 -11.26 16.10 -3.90
C PHE A 91 -12.69 16.64 -3.97
N ARG A 92 -13.30 16.65 -5.16
CA ARG A 92 -14.70 17.06 -5.33
C ARG A 92 -15.65 16.18 -4.51
N HIS A 93 -15.32 14.91 -4.33
CA HIS A 93 -16.16 13.95 -3.61
C HIS A 93 -15.82 13.88 -2.11
N LEU A 94 -14.54 14.00 -1.77
CA LEU A 94 -14.04 13.73 -0.42
C LEU A 94 -13.73 14.98 0.39
N GLY A 95 -13.39 16.11 -0.26
CA GLY A 95 -12.88 17.31 0.40
C GLY A 95 -13.86 17.99 1.36
N GLY A 96 -15.17 17.72 1.21
CA GLY A 96 -16.20 18.22 2.11
C GLY A 96 -16.48 17.34 3.34
N LEU A 97 -15.86 16.16 3.43
CA LEU A 97 -16.11 15.21 4.51
C LEU A 97 -15.27 15.58 5.74
N LEU A 98 -15.92 16.19 6.74
CA LEU A 98 -15.27 16.60 7.97
C LEU A 98 -14.64 15.40 8.69
N GLY A 99 -13.36 15.51 9.04
CA GLY A 99 -12.61 14.45 9.74
C GLY A 99 -12.09 13.33 8.84
N MET A 100 -12.37 13.36 7.53
CA MET A 100 -11.76 12.44 6.58
C MET A 100 -10.27 12.78 6.41
N ASN A 101 -9.40 11.77 6.50
CA ASN A 101 -8.01 11.95 6.14
C ASN A 101 -7.88 12.07 4.61
N LEU A 102 -7.41 13.22 4.13
CA LEU A 102 -7.19 13.51 2.72
C LEU A 102 -5.72 13.29 2.29
N ALA A 103 -4.85 12.90 3.21
CA ALA A 103 -3.46 12.58 2.90
C ALA A 103 -3.37 11.26 2.13
N CYS A 104 -2.65 11.29 1.02
CA CYS A 104 -2.42 10.17 0.12
C CYS A 104 -0.95 10.06 -0.26
N GLY A 105 -0.61 8.93 -0.88
CA GLY A 105 0.65 8.72 -1.57
C GLY A 105 0.67 9.35 -2.95
N LEU A 106 1.77 9.11 -3.66
CA LEU A 106 1.85 9.39 -5.10
C LEU A 106 0.66 8.76 -5.84
N ASN A 107 0.11 9.46 -6.82
CA ASN A 107 -1.05 9.02 -7.60
C ASN A 107 -2.29 8.68 -6.76
N SER A 108 -2.49 9.38 -5.63
CA SER A 108 -3.60 9.14 -4.69
C SER A 108 -3.59 7.73 -4.08
N MET A 109 -2.42 7.08 -4.01
CA MET A 109 -2.27 5.74 -3.43
C MET A 109 -2.59 5.77 -1.93
N THR A 110 -3.34 4.77 -1.47
CA THR A 110 -3.75 4.61 -0.08
C THR A 110 -3.10 3.38 0.55
N TYR A 111 -3.33 3.18 1.84
CA TYR A 111 -2.98 1.93 2.50
C TYR A 111 -4.14 1.41 3.34
N SER A 112 -4.21 0.10 3.48
CA SER A 112 -5.23 -0.59 4.26
C SER A 112 -4.62 -1.68 5.14
N SER A 113 -5.42 -2.15 6.08
CA SER A 113 -5.14 -3.38 6.82
C SER A 113 -6.07 -4.46 6.33
N ASP A 114 -5.63 -5.71 6.35
CA ASP A 114 -6.49 -6.84 6.07
C ASP A 114 -7.70 -6.83 7.05
N PRO A 115 -8.95 -6.73 6.54
CA PRO A 115 -10.16 -6.67 7.35
C PRO A 115 -10.28 -7.81 8.37
N LYS A 116 -9.75 -9.00 8.05
CA LYS A 116 -9.75 -10.15 8.97
C LYS A 116 -9.04 -9.84 10.28
N HIS A 117 -7.99 -9.02 10.24
CA HIS A 117 -7.24 -8.63 11.42
C HIS A 117 -7.91 -7.50 12.21
N CYS A 118 -8.74 -6.68 11.57
CA CYS A 118 -9.60 -5.70 12.22
C CYS A 118 -10.73 -6.39 12.98
N ILE A 119 -11.48 -7.28 12.31
CA ILE A 119 -12.64 -7.98 12.87
C ILE A 119 -12.25 -8.85 14.08
N LYS A 120 -11.09 -9.51 14.05
CA LYS A 120 -10.62 -10.35 15.17
C LYS A 120 -10.25 -9.57 16.45
N ARG A 121 -10.08 -8.25 16.35
CA ARG A 121 -9.76 -7.40 17.50
C ARG A 121 -11.02 -6.88 18.21
N GLU A 122 -12.18 -7.03 17.59
CA GLU A 122 -13.51 -6.79 18.16
C GLU A 122 -14.02 -8.06 18.89
#